data_AF-A0A1X7NY82-F1
#
_entry.id   AF-A0A1X7NY82-F1
#
_cell.length_a   1.000
_cell.length_b   1.000
_cell.length_c   1.000
_cell.angle_alpha   90.00
_cell.angle_beta   90.00
_cell.angle_gamma   90.00
#
_symmetry.space_group_name_H-M   'P 1'
#
loop_
_entity.id
_entity.type
_entity.pdbx_description
1 polymer ?
#
loop_
_entity_poly.entity_id
_entity_poly.type
_entity_poly.pdbx_seq_one_letter_code
_entity_poly.pdbx_strand_id
1 'polypeptide(L)'
;MSFRMSRVSDQADFLGESPVWDSQRRHLYWVDGFSRLIRSHDPATGTFRSWQTPSMVGSIALGAGGTLIAGLADGMYSLDLATGAFSPLFRPDPVDPAIRFNDGKNDRQGRFLCGTMGVHADPLGKLYRLDGSGRVEVFATGIHISNALCFSPDGATMYFADSLERKIRAYDYSTDDAPSKGYRIAIDTEPYGSGPDGATVDAEGGIWVCLIQIGKIARFFPDGSLDRMIDAPTDMPSCVAFGGPDLATLFVTSIKDSGSGRAISKHPDGGILFAIDGLGVGGLPEARFGQGAVATNMEQT
;
A
#
# COMPACT_ATOMS: atom_id res chain seq x y z
N MET A 1 -17.85 -15.99 -12.73
CA MET A 1 -17.70 -14.58 -13.18
C MET A 1 -16.44 -14.50 -14.02
N SER A 2 -16.46 -13.79 -15.16
CA SER A 2 -15.26 -13.51 -15.95
C SER A 2 -14.79 -12.11 -15.57
N PHE A 3 -13.57 -12.00 -15.04
CA PHE A 3 -12.89 -10.73 -14.85
C PHE A 3 -11.93 -10.49 -16.02
N ARG A 4 -11.62 -9.22 -16.29
CA ARG A 4 -10.71 -8.80 -17.35
C ARG A 4 -9.45 -8.22 -16.72
N MET A 5 -8.29 -8.58 -17.27
CA MET A 5 -7.00 -7.98 -16.92
C MET A 5 -6.47 -7.18 -18.11
N SER A 6 -5.95 -5.98 -17.86
CA SER A 6 -5.31 -5.15 -18.89
C SER A 6 -4.07 -4.46 -18.35
N ARG A 7 -3.05 -4.33 -19.20
CA ARG A 7 -1.89 -3.49 -18.92
C ARG A 7 -2.33 -2.03 -18.84
N VAL A 8 -1.79 -1.32 -17.85
CA VAL A 8 -1.97 0.13 -17.69
C VAL A 8 -0.71 0.85 -18.12
N SER A 9 0.47 0.43 -17.66
CA SER A 9 1.75 1.00 -18.07
C SER A 9 2.43 0.20 -19.18
N ASP A 10 3.23 0.88 -20.01
CA ASP A 10 4.15 0.25 -20.96
C ASP A 10 5.56 0.07 -20.39
N GLN A 11 5.90 0.86 -19.37
CA GLN A 11 7.18 0.80 -18.68
C GLN A 11 7.07 -0.13 -17.47
N ALA A 12 8.00 -1.07 -17.38
CA ALA A 12 8.17 -1.92 -16.22
C ALA A 12 8.87 -1.16 -15.09
N ASP A 13 8.32 -1.28 -13.89
CA ASP A 13 8.92 -0.83 -12.65
C ASP A 13 9.84 -1.90 -12.08
N PHE A 14 11.01 -1.48 -11.61
CA PHE A 14 11.92 -2.39 -10.93
C PHE A 14 11.28 -2.90 -9.64
N LEU A 15 10.75 -1.99 -8.84
CA LEU A 15 9.99 -2.28 -7.62
C LEU A 15 8.69 -1.46 -7.62
N GLY A 16 7.72 -1.88 -8.43
CA GLY A 16 6.40 -1.27 -8.46
C GLY A 16 5.67 -1.51 -7.14
N GLU A 17 5.23 -0.47 -6.44
CA GLU A 17 4.64 -0.58 -5.09
C GLU A 17 3.60 0.50 -4.81
N SER A 18 2.88 0.31 -3.70
CA SER A 18 2.03 1.34 -3.05
C SER A 18 1.11 2.11 -4.02
N PRO A 19 0.26 1.43 -4.81
CA PRO A 19 -0.76 2.10 -5.61
C PRO A 19 -1.79 2.80 -4.71
N VAL A 20 -2.23 4.00 -5.09
CA VAL A 20 -3.27 4.76 -4.41
C VAL A 20 -4.09 5.57 -5.42
N TRP A 21 -5.41 5.53 -5.28
CA TRP A 21 -6.35 6.23 -6.16
C TRP A 21 -6.86 7.52 -5.51
N ASP A 22 -6.61 8.67 -6.15
CA ASP A 22 -7.23 9.94 -5.77
C ASP A 22 -8.59 10.08 -6.49
N SER A 23 -9.68 9.82 -5.77
CA SER A 23 -11.04 9.91 -6.32
C SER A 23 -11.44 11.34 -6.74
N GLN A 24 -10.88 12.37 -6.10
CA GLN A 24 -11.21 13.76 -6.45
C GLN A 24 -10.52 14.19 -7.73
N ARG A 25 -9.26 13.78 -7.93
CA ARG A 25 -8.51 14.04 -9.17
C ARG A 25 -8.78 13.01 -10.26
N ARG A 26 -9.32 11.85 -9.90
CA ARG A 26 -9.42 10.65 -10.75
C ARG A 26 -8.08 10.25 -11.32
N HIS A 27 -7.07 10.20 -10.45
CA HIS A 27 -5.70 9.84 -10.80
C HIS A 27 -5.24 8.66 -9.97
N LEU A 28 -4.51 7.75 -10.60
CA LEU A 28 -3.76 6.70 -9.92
C LEU A 28 -2.35 7.21 -9.66
N TYR A 29 -1.82 6.96 -8.47
CA TYR A 29 -0.41 7.13 -8.13
C TYR A 29 0.17 5.80 -7.66
N TRP A 30 1.46 5.58 -7.86
CA TRP A 30 2.21 4.43 -7.35
C TRP A 30 3.70 4.76 -7.35
N VAL A 31 4.54 3.85 -6.88
CA VAL A 31 5.99 4.07 -6.83
C VAL A 31 6.76 3.02 -7.61
N ASP A 32 7.92 3.42 -8.16
CA ASP A 32 9.02 2.50 -8.46
C ASP A 32 10.12 2.77 -7.44
N GLY A 33 10.15 1.95 -6.39
CA GLY A 33 11.02 2.19 -5.24
C GLY A 33 12.50 2.14 -5.59
N PHE A 34 12.89 1.19 -6.44
CA PHE A 34 14.29 1.01 -6.84
C PHE A 34 14.75 2.12 -7.78
N SER A 35 13.90 2.52 -8.75
CA SER A 35 14.21 3.64 -9.64
C SER A 35 14.05 5.02 -8.98
N ARG A 36 13.57 5.08 -7.74
CA ARG A 36 13.31 6.32 -6.99
C ARG A 36 12.30 7.22 -7.70
N LEU A 37 11.17 6.66 -8.12
CA LEU A 37 10.13 7.39 -8.82
C LEU A 37 8.80 7.27 -8.08
N ILE A 38 8.09 8.39 -7.95
CA ILE A 38 6.64 8.39 -7.77
C ILE A 38 6.04 8.61 -9.16
N ARG A 39 5.04 7.83 -9.53
CA ARG A 39 4.38 7.87 -10.83
C ARG A 39 2.91 8.24 -10.69
N SER A 40 2.33 8.76 -11.76
CA SER A 40 0.89 8.92 -11.86
C SER A 40 0.36 8.55 -13.24
N HIS A 41 -0.91 8.16 -13.27
CA HIS A 41 -1.67 7.90 -14.47
C HIS A 41 -3.05 8.55 -14.36
N ASP A 42 -3.43 9.31 -15.40
CA ASP A 42 -4.79 9.79 -15.61
C ASP A 42 -5.48 8.89 -16.65
N PRO A 43 -6.39 7.99 -16.24
CA PRO A 43 -7.07 7.09 -17.15
C PRO A 43 -7.95 7.80 -18.18
N ALA A 44 -8.42 9.02 -17.91
CA ALA A 44 -9.29 9.74 -18.83
C ALA A 44 -8.53 10.30 -20.03
N THR A 45 -7.26 10.67 -19.83
CA THR A 45 -6.40 11.23 -20.89
C THR A 45 -5.31 10.28 -21.36
N GLY A 46 -5.07 9.19 -20.64
CA GLY A 46 -3.93 8.29 -20.87
C GLY A 46 -2.59 8.87 -20.42
N THR A 47 -2.58 10.04 -19.76
CA THR A 47 -1.34 10.75 -19.44
C THR A 47 -0.59 10.09 -18.29
N PHE A 48 0.73 9.94 -18.47
CA PHE A 48 1.66 9.54 -17.41
C PHE A 48 2.50 10.71 -16.93
N ARG A 49 2.80 10.74 -15.63
CA ARG A 49 3.80 11.67 -15.05
C ARG A 49 4.67 10.93 -14.04
N SER A 50 5.81 11.53 -13.72
CA SER A 50 6.72 11.00 -12.71
C SER A 50 7.44 12.12 -11.97
N TRP A 51 7.73 11.90 -10.70
CA TRP A 51 8.54 12.75 -9.83
C TRP A 51 9.72 11.94 -9.32
N GLN A 52 10.92 12.50 -9.44
CA GLN A 52 12.15 11.89 -8.92
C GLN A 52 12.20 12.08 -7.40
N THR A 53 12.34 10.99 -6.65
CA THR A 53 12.46 11.04 -5.19
C THR A 53 13.93 11.22 -4.77
N PRO A 54 14.21 11.90 -3.63
CA PRO A 54 15.57 12.09 -3.10
C PRO A 54 16.29 10.79 -2.75
N SER A 55 15.55 9.78 -2.27
CA SER A 55 16.04 8.45 -1.90
C SER A 55 14.99 7.39 -2.29
N MET A 56 15.27 6.11 -2.04
CA MET A 56 14.31 5.02 -2.29
C MET A 56 12.97 5.32 -1.62
N VAL A 57 11.87 5.14 -2.34
CA VAL A 57 10.51 5.35 -1.83
C VAL A 57 9.84 3.99 -1.64
N GLY A 58 9.31 3.74 -0.44
CA GLY A 58 8.60 2.50 -0.12
C GLY A 58 7.10 2.62 -0.30
N SER A 59 6.54 3.78 0.04
CA SER A 59 5.09 3.99 0.03
C SER A 59 4.69 5.44 -0.18
N ILE A 60 3.45 5.63 -0.61
CA ILE A 60 2.79 6.92 -0.73
C ILE A 60 1.36 6.88 -0.16
N ALA A 61 0.87 8.04 0.25
CA ALA A 61 -0.53 8.25 0.58
C ALA A 61 -1.00 9.63 0.10
N LEU A 62 -2.32 9.80 -0.03
CA LEU A 62 -2.88 11.08 -0.46
C LEU A 62 -2.66 12.15 0.60
N GLY A 63 -2.25 13.35 0.19
CA GLY A 63 -2.23 14.54 1.03
C GLY A 63 -3.31 15.55 0.65
N ALA A 64 -3.44 16.61 1.45
CA ALA A 64 -4.29 17.75 1.16
C ALA A 64 -3.63 18.69 0.13
N GLY A 65 -4.42 19.56 -0.52
CA GLY A 65 -3.87 20.67 -1.32
C GLY A 65 -3.07 20.28 -2.56
N GLY A 66 -3.18 19.04 -3.06
CA GLY A 66 -2.37 18.58 -4.20
C GLY A 66 -0.99 18.07 -3.79
N THR A 67 -0.91 17.48 -2.60
CA THR A 67 0.29 16.81 -2.12
C THR A 67 0.11 15.30 -2.06
N LEU A 68 1.22 14.58 -2.03
CA LEU A 68 1.30 13.20 -1.52
C LEU A 68 2.17 13.19 -0.27
N ILE A 69 1.94 12.21 0.60
CA ILE A 69 2.89 11.85 1.66
C ILE A 69 3.69 10.65 1.18
N ALA A 70 4.99 10.62 1.43
CA ALA A 70 5.89 9.56 0.99
C ALA A 70 6.74 9.04 2.14
N GLY A 71 6.81 7.71 2.27
CA GLY A 71 7.82 7.03 3.08
C GLY A 71 9.09 6.83 2.24
N LEU A 72 10.08 7.69 2.45
CA LEU A 72 11.40 7.58 1.83
C LEU A 72 12.36 6.81 2.74
N ALA A 73 13.51 6.38 2.21
CA ALA A 73 14.46 5.52 2.92
C ALA A 73 14.83 6.04 4.32
N ASP A 74 14.94 7.35 4.49
CA ASP A 74 15.39 8.02 5.70
C ASP A 74 14.30 8.82 6.45
N GLY A 75 13.04 8.75 6.03
CA GLY A 75 11.97 9.50 6.71
C GLY A 75 10.65 9.59 5.95
N MET A 76 9.70 10.32 6.53
CA MET A 76 8.43 10.67 5.91
C MET A 76 8.47 12.10 5.39
N TYR A 77 7.95 12.31 4.19
CA TYR A 77 8.02 13.58 3.47
C TYR A 77 6.67 13.92 2.86
N SER A 78 6.38 15.22 2.67
CA SER A 78 5.37 15.66 1.73
C SER A 78 5.99 15.94 0.36
N LEU A 79 5.28 15.58 -0.70
CA LEU A 79 5.56 15.92 -2.09
C LEU A 79 4.50 16.89 -2.58
N ASP A 80 4.91 18.07 -3.05
CA ASP A 80 4.05 18.97 -3.81
C ASP A 80 3.98 18.52 -5.28
N LEU A 81 2.79 18.15 -5.78
CA LEU A 81 2.65 17.58 -7.12
C LEU A 81 2.86 18.60 -8.25
N ALA A 82 2.69 19.89 -7.98
CA ALA A 82 2.84 20.95 -8.98
C ALA A 82 4.31 21.30 -9.23
N THR A 83 5.10 21.35 -8.17
CA THR A 83 6.51 21.76 -8.19
C THR A 83 7.48 20.59 -8.16
N GLY A 84 7.05 19.43 -7.66
CA GLY A 84 7.91 18.29 -7.39
C GLY A 84 8.79 18.43 -6.15
N ALA A 85 8.54 19.44 -5.31
CA ALA A 85 9.33 19.69 -4.11
C ALA A 85 8.99 18.71 -2.98
N PHE A 86 10.03 18.19 -2.32
CA PHE A 86 9.90 17.37 -1.12
C PHE A 86 10.21 18.17 0.13
N SER A 87 9.35 18.07 1.15
CA SER A 87 9.57 18.68 2.47
C SER A 87 9.53 17.59 3.56
N PRO A 88 10.50 17.54 4.49
CA PRO A 88 10.50 16.53 5.54
C PRO A 88 9.36 16.78 6.53
N LEU A 89 8.65 15.72 6.90
CA LEU A 89 7.67 15.71 7.98
C LEU A 89 8.22 15.00 9.22
N PHE A 90 8.96 13.91 9.02
CA PHE A 90 9.60 13.17 10.09
C PHE A 90 10.87 12.48 9.59
N ARG A 91 11.94 12.53 10.38
CA ARG A 91 13.16 11.74 10.17
C ARG A 91 13.61 11.19 11.53
N PRO A 92 13.92 9.89 11.65
CA PRO A 92 14.59 9.37 12.83
C PRO A 92 15.92 10.09 13.07
N ASP A 93 16.27 10.30 14.34
CA ASP A 93 17.57 10.86 14.74
C ASP A 93 18.22 9.93 15.79
N PRO A 94 19.34 9.25 15.47
CA PRO A 94 20.02 9.26 14.17
C PRO A 94 19.26 8.47 13.09
N VAL A 95 19.55 8.79 11.81
CA VAL A 95 19.15 7.95 10.68
C VAL A 95 20.03 6.70 10.64
N ASP A 96 19.40 5.53 10.67
CA ASP A 96 20.10 4.23 10.58
C ASP A 96 20.08 3.71 9.14
N PRO A 97 21.22 3.61 8.44
CA PRO A 97 21.28 3.11 7.07
C PRO A 97 20.93 1.61 6.94
N ALA A 98 20.88 0.87 8.06
CA ALA A 98 20.41 -0.51 8.07
C ALA A 98 18.87 -0.63 8.00
N ILE A 99 18.14 0.49 8.08
CA ILE A 99 16.68 0.54 8.09
C ILE A 99 16.20 1.40 6.92
N ARG A 100 15.09 1.00 6.29
CA ARG A 100 14.36 1.85 5.35
C ARG A 100 12.86 1.78 5.59
N PHE A 101 12.13 2.84 5.26
CA PHE A 101 10.67 2.77 5.15
C PHE A 101 10.26 1.86 3.99
N ASN A 102 9.16 1.12 4.18
CA ASN A 102 8.60 0.16 3.25
C ASN A 102 7.12 0.51 3.02
N ASP A 103 6.19 -0.38 3.36
CA ASP A 103 4.76 -0.17 3.17
C ASP A 103 4.19 0.92 4.11
N GLY A 104 3.15 1.58 3.63
CA GLY A 104 2.54 2.73 4.29
C GLY A 104 1.20 3.12 3.68
N LYS A 105 0.28 3.56 4.53
CA LYS A 105 -1.09 3.95 4.16
C LYS A 105 -1.66 4.94 5.17
N ASN A 106 -2.57 5.80 4.73
CA ASN A 106 -3.37 6.59 5.66
C ASN A 106 -4.40 5.69 6.35
N ASP A 107 -4.58 5.86 7.65
CA ASP A 107 -5.77 5.32 8.31
C ASP A 107 -7.02 6.11 7.93
N ARG A 108 -8.19 5.68 8.42
CA ARG A 108 -9.48 6.34 8.11
C ARG A 108 -9.59 7.76 8.69
N GLN A 109 -8.73 8.13 9.63
CA GLN A 109 -8.66 9.46 10.25
C GLN A 109 -7.66 10.39 9.55
N GLY A 110 -6.93 9.91 8.54
CA GLY A 110 -5.93 10.70 7.83
C GLY A 110 -4.58 10.80 8.55
N ARG A 111 -4.27 9.85 9.44
CA ARG A 111 -2.92 9.68 9.99
C ARG A 111 -2.13 8.75 9.06
N PHE A 112 -0.90 9.10 8.74
CA PHE A 112 -0.05 8.28 7.88
C PHE A 112 0.68 7.25 8.73
N LEU A 113 0.40 5.96 8.50
CA LEU A 113 1.15 4.86 9.09
C LEU A 113 2.13 4.36 8.05
N CYS A 114 3.38 4.17 8.45
CA CYS A 114 4.41 3.67 7.56
C CYS A 114 5.42 2.87 8.37
N GLY A 115 5.60 1.62 7.97
CA GLY A 115 6.51 0.72 8.64
C GLY A 115 7.86 0.65 7.95
N THR A 116 8.88 0.42 8.76
CA THR A 116 10.24 0.22 8.29
C THR A 116 10.61 -1.26 8.29
N MET A 117 11.71 -1.57 7.61
CA MET A 117 12.32 -2.88 7.55
C MET A 117 13.84 -2.79 7.61
N GLY A 118 14.50 -3.85 8.06
CA GLY A 118 15.94 -3.99 7.86
C GLY A 118 16.25 -4.21 6.38
N VAL A 119 17.29 -3.56 5.82
CA VAL A 119 17.67 -3.78 4.41
C VAL A 119 18.04 -5.24 4.11
N HIS A 120 18.51 -5.99 5.11
CA HIS A 120 18.76 -7.43 5.01
C HIS A 120 17.67 -8.29 5.67
N ALA A 121 16.53 -7.69 6.02
CA ALA A 121 15.45 -8.28 6.80
C ALA A 121 15.86 -8.70 8.21
N ASP A 122 16.77 -7.97 8.85
CA ASP A 122 16.95 -8.00 10.30
C ASP A 122 15.72 -7.41 11.00
N PRO A 123 15.38 -7.84 12.24
CA PRO A 123 14.20 -7.38 12.99
C PRO A 123 14.39 -5.97 13.59
N LEU A 124 14.83 -5.02 12.77
CA LEU A 124 15.10 -3.63 13.15
C LEU A 124 13.90 -2.70 12.87
N GLY A 125 12.93 -3.20 12.12
CA GLY A 125 11.78 -2.43 11.66
C GLY A 125 10.83 -2.00 12.78
N LYS A 126 10.16 -0.89 12.54
CA LYS A 126 9.16 -0.28 13.41
C LYS A 126 7.98 0.19 12.57
N LEU A 127 6.77 0.09 13.10
CA LEU A 127 5.59 0.72 12.51
C LEU A 127 5.43 2.09 13.14
N TYR A 128 5.54 3.15 12.35
CA TYR A 128 5.34 4.52 12.80
C TYR A 128 3.93 5.00 12.43
N ARG A 129 3.36 5.87 13.26
CA ARG A 129 2.14 6.64 12.98
C ARG A 129 2.45 8.12 13.09
N LEU A 130 2.24 8.87 12.01
CA LEU A 130 2.37 10.32 11.93
C LEU A 130 0.98 10.95 11.79
N ASP A 131 0.63 11.92 12.62
CA ASP A 131 -0.62 12.67 12.52
C ASP A 131 -0.46 14.05 11.85
N GLY A 132 -1.58 14.70 11.56
CA GLY A 132 -1.60 16.03 10.91
C GLY A 132 -1.05 17.17 11.78
N SER A 133 -0.83 16.95 13.08
CA SER A 133 -0.16 17.91 13.97
C SER A 133 1.37 17.78 13.94
N GLY A 134 1.89 16.73 13.30
CA GLY A 134 3.31 16.40 13.29
C GLY A 134 3.73 15.46 14.42
N ARG A 135 2.79 14.94 15.22
CA ARG A 135 3.11 13.98 16.28
C ARG A 135 3.42 12.62 15.65
N VAL A 136 4.51 12.01 16.12
CA VAL A 136 4.97 10.69 15.67
C VAL A 136 4.99 9.73 16.83
N GLU A 137 4.41 8.55 16.63
CA GLU A 137 4.39 7.46 17.60
C GLU A 137 4.91 6.17 16.97
N VAL A 138 5.59 5.35 17.78
CA VAL A 138 5.98 3.99 17.40
C VAL A 138 4.88 3.04 17.86
N PHE A 139 4.18 2.44 16.91
CA PHE A 139 3.07 1.53 17.14
C PHE A 139 3.54 0.09 17.40
N ALA A 140 4.57 -0.36 16.67
CA ALA A 140 5.14 -1.70 16.82
C ALA A 140 6.64 -1.68 16.52
N THR A 141 7.38 -2.67 17.02
CA THR A 141 8.82 -2.84 16.85
C THR A 141 9.18 -4.30 16.54
N GLY A 142 10.44 -4.56 16.20
CA GLY A 142 10.92 -5.93 15.96
C GLY A 142 10.47 -6.51 14.62
N ILE A 143 10.16 -5.66 13.64
CA ILE A 143 9.62 -6.06 12.35
C ILE A 143 10.79 -6.37 11.39
N HIS A 144 10.72 -7.50 10.69
CA HIS A 144 11.65 -7.85 9.62
C HIS A 144 11.28 -7.15 8.30
N ILE A 145 10.05 -7.34 7.81
CA ILE A 145 9.55 -6.76 6.55
C ILE A 145 8.10 -6.28 6.71
N SER A 146 7.92 -4.99 6.97
CA SER A 146 6.60 -4.35 7.14
C SER A 146 5.78 -4.33 5.85
N ASN A 147 4.59 -4.95 5.86
CA ASN A 147 3.69 -5.05 4.71
C ASN A 147 2.21 -5.21 5.13
N ALA A 148 1.34 -5.37 4.13
CA ALA A 148 -0.09 -5.63 4.24
C ALA A 148 -0.88 -4.62 5.08
N LEU A 149 -0.41 -3.37 5.14
CA LEU A 149 -1.03 -2.35 5.99
C LEU A 149 -2.34 -1.85 5.37
N CYS A 150 -3.47 -2.19 6.00
CA CYS A 150 -4.79 -1.72 5.59
C CYS A 150 -5.76 -1.65 6.77
N PHE A 151 -6.95 -1.10 6.54
CA PHE A 151 -7.92 -0.82 7.61
C PHE A 151 -9.31 -1.29 7.22
N SER A 152 -10.08 -1.81 8.18
CA SER A 152 -11.50 -2.14 7.99
C SER A 152 -12.30 -0.92 7.49
N PRO A 153 -13.47 -1.12 6.87
CA PRO A 153 -14.25 -0.02 6.30
C PRO A 153 -14.58 1.10 7.29
N ASP A 154 -14.89 0.74 8.53
CA ASP A 154 -15.16 1.66 9.65
C ASP A 154 -13.89 2.21 10.33
N GLY A 155 -12.71 1.70 9.97
CA GLY A 155 -11.43 2.04 10.57
C GLY A 155 -11.19 1.44 11.96
N ALA A 156 -12.08 0.60 12.48
CA ALA A 156 -11.99 0.02 13.82
C ALA A 156 -10.96 -1.11 13.94
N THR A 157 -10.46 -1.64 12.81
CA THR A 157 -9.43 -2.68 12.76
C THR A 157 -8.32 -2.25 11.82
N MET A 158 -7.07 -2.33 12.30
CA MET A 158 -5.87 -2.24 11.46
C MET A 158 -5.35 -3.64 11.19
N TYR A 159 -5.13 -3.96 9.92
CA TYR A 159 -4.46 -5.15 9.46
C TYR A 159 -3.00 -4.82 9.12
N PHE A 160 -2.09 -5.69 9.52
CA PHE A 160 -0.65 -5.51 9.33
C PHE A 160 0.07 -6.85 9.31
N ALA A 161 1.14 -6.96 8.53
CA ALA A 161 1.98 -8.14 8.51
C ALA A 161 3.47 -7.79 8.60
N ASP A 162 4.20 -8.66 9.30
CA ASP A 162 5.59 -8.93 8.95
C ASP A 162 5.58 -10.07 7.92
N SER A 163 6.08 -9.81 6.71
CA SER A 163 6.00 -10.77 5.60
C SER A 163 6.63 -12.12 5.93
N LEU A 164 7.67 -12.14 6.78
CA LEU A 164 8.38 -13.38 7.15
C LEU A 164 7.58 -14.25 8.11
N GLU A 165 6.61 -13.70 8.82
CA GLU A 165 5.73 -14.47 9.71
C GLU A 165 4.60 -15.19 8.98
N ARG A 166 4.35 -14.82 7.71
CA ARG A 166 3.28 -15.37 6.86
C ARG A 166 1.90 -15.31 7.52
N LYS A 167 1.67 -14.24 8.29
CA LYS A 167 0.43 -13.99 9.02
C LYS A 167 0.07 -12.53 8.92
N ILE A 168 -1.21 -12.27 8.64
CA ILE A 168 -1.78 -10.93 8.78
C ILE A 168 -2.39 -10.86 10.18
N ARG A 169 -1.92 -9.89 10.96
CA ARG A 169 -2.41 -9.59 12.30
C ARG A 169 -3.51 -8.54 12.21
N ALA A 170 -4.52 -8.66 13.06
CA ALA A 170 -5.54 -7.64 13.24
C ALA A 170 -5.44 -7.03 14.63
N TYR A 171 -5.35 -5.71 14.66
CA TYR A 171 -5.32 -4.88 15.86
C TYR A 171 -6.64 -4.15 15.96
N ASP A 172 -7.24 -4.15 17.15
CA ASP A 172 -8.28 -3.18 17.46
C ASP A 172 -7.67 -1.79 17.30
N TYR A 173 -8.29 -0.96 16.47
CA TYR A 173 -7.74 0.32 16.07
C TYR A 173 -8.79 1.38 16.37
N SER A 174 -8.68 2.01 17.55
CA SER A 174 -9.60 3.07 17.90
C SER A 174 -9.18 4.39 17.25
N THR A 175 -10.16 5.29 17.15
CA THR A 175 -9.90 6.71 16.89
C THR A 175 -9.10 7.37 18.00
N ASP A 176 -9.09 6.77 19.19
CA ASP A 176 -8.32 7.27 20.32
C ASP A 176 -6.82 7.07 20.05
N ASP A 177 -6.03 8.00 20.55
CA ASP A 177 -4.60 8.06 20.25
C ASP A 177 -3.77 6.94 20.89
N ALA A 178 -4.38 5.92 21.51
CA ALA A 178 -3.65 4.83 22.15
C ALA A 178 -3.43 3.64 21.20
N PRO A 179 -2.19 3.16 21.01
CA PRO A 179 -1.93 1.89 20.35
C PRO A 179 -2.62 0.73 21.09
N SER A 180 -3.25 -0.18 20.36
CA SER A 180 -3.76 -1.41 20.97
C SER A 180 -2.62 -2.26 21.50
N LYS A 181 -2.84 -2.87 22.68
CA LYS A 181 -1.83 -3.65 23.41
C LYS A 181 -1.68 -5.08 22.90
N GLY A 182 -2.49 -5.52 21.94
CA GLY A 182 -2.46 -6.88 21.41
C GLY A 182 -3.07 -7.00 20.02
N TYR A 183 -2.83 -8.13 19.39
CA TYR A 183 -3.41 -8.48 18.10
C TYR A 183 -3.94 -9.91 18.13
N ARG A 184 -4.85 -10.20 17.20
CA ARG A 184 -5.22 -11.57 16.83
C ARG A 184 -4.61 -11.90 15.46
N ILE A 185 -4.36 -13.18 15.19
CA ILE A 185 -4.05 -13.61 13.83
C ILE A 185 -5.35 -13.59 13.04
N ALA A 186 -5.44 -12.74 12.02
CA ALA A 186 -6.61 -12.65 11.17
C ALA A 186 -6.53 -13.66 10.02
N ILE A 187 -5.36 -13.75 9.37
CA ILE A 187 -5.15 -14.62 8.22
C ILE A 187 -3.80 -15.33 8.38
N ASP A 188 -3.79 -16.64 8.16
CA ASP A 188 -2.57 -17.45 8.06
C ASP A 188 -2.31 -17.77 6.58
N THR A 189 -1.20 -17.28 6.04
CA THR A 189 -0.81 -17.49 4.64
C THR A 189 0.24 -18.60 4.47
N GLU A 190 0.72 -19.21 5.56
CA GLU A 190 1.63 -20.36 5.52
C GLU A 190 1.09 -21.51 4.65
N PRO A 191 -0.20 -21.91 4.72
CA PRO A 191 -0.74 -22.98 3.89
C PRO A 191 -0.68 -22.71 2.38
N TYR A 192 -0.55 -21.44 1.97
CA TYR A 192 -0.42 -21.04 0.57
C TYR A 192 1.05 -20.91 0.14
N GLY A 193 2.02 -21.06 1.06
CA GLY A 193 3.45 -21.01 0.75
C GLY A 193 3.98 -19.61 0.45
N SER A 194 3.28 -18.55 0.89
CA SER A 194 3.61 -17.16 0.56
C SER A 194 3.55 -16.28 1.81
N GLY A 195 4.46 -15.32 1.92
CA GLY A 195 4.28 -14.17 2.79
C GLY A 195 3.27 -13.20 2.17
N PRO A 196 2.50 -12.47 2.99
CA PRO A 196 1.67 -11.38 2.50
C PRO A 196 2.56 -10.19 2.13
N ASP A 197 2.32 -9.61 0.96
CA ASP A 197 2.96 -8.37 0.51
C ASP A 197 1.99 -7.19 0.71
N GLY A 198 1.80 -6.33 -0.27
CA GLY A 198 0.80 -5.26 -0.23
C GLY A 198 -0.65 -5.76 -0.18
N ALA A 199 -1.49 -5.02 0.55
CA ALA A 199 -2.89 -5.37 0.79
C ALA A 199 -3.83 -4.15 0.78
N THR A 200 -5.12 -4.41 0.54
CA THR A 200 -6.20 -3.42 0.65
C THR A 200 -7.50 -4.06 1.14
N VAL A 201 -8.49 -3.24 1.49
CA VAL A 201 -9.81 -3.70 1.93
C VAL A 201 -10.88 -3.15 0.97
N ASP A 202 -11.81 -4.02 0.57
CA ASP A 202 -12.98 -3.62 -0.24
C ASP A 202 -14.13 -3.07 0.63
N ALA A 203 -15.17 -2.53 -0.02
CA ALA A 203 -16.32 -1.93 0.65
C ALA A 203 -17.15 -2.91 1.51
N GLU A 204 -17.03 -4.21 1.27
CA GLU A 204 -17.69 -5.26 2.05
C GLU A 204 -16.81 -5.74 3.23
N GLY A 205 -15.61 -5.19 3.38
CA GLY A 205 -14.65 -5.58 4.42
C GLY A 205 -13.73 -6.74 4.03
N GLY A 206 -13.79 -7.22 2.78
CA GLY A 206 -12.90 -8.26 2.28
C GLY A 206 -11.46 -7.75 2.16
N ILE A 207 -10.51 -8.54 2.65
CA ILE A 207 -9.07 -8.21 2.69
C ILE A 207 -8.41 -8.83 1.47
N TRP A 208 -7.95 -7.99 0.55
CA TRP A 208 -7.21 -8.38 -0.65
C TRP A 208 -5.70 -8.28 -0.39
N VAL A 209 -4.96 -9.34 -0.68
CA VAL A 209 -3.51 -9.39 -0.45
C VAL A 209 -2.77 -10.06 -1.61
N CYS A 210 -1.62 -9.49 -1.98
CA CYS A 210 -0.68 -10.10 -2.90
C CYS A 210 0.10 -11.24 -2.22
N LEU A 211 0.07 -12.43 -2.84
CA LEU A 211 0.85 -13.59 -2.44
C LEU A 211 1.99 -13.76 -3.43
N ILE A 212 3.04 -12.97 -3.22
CA ILE A 212 4.14 -12.76 -4.18
C ILE A 212 4.88 -14.06 -4.53
N GLN A 213 5.11 -14.98 -3.58
CA GLN A 213 5.87 -16.20 -3.85
C GLN A 213 5.15 -17.18 -4.78
N ILE A 214 3.84 -17.01 -4.98
CA ILE A 214 3.02 -17.93 -5.79
C ILE A 214 2.29 -17.24 -6.95
N GLY A 215 2.51 -15.93 -7.17
CA GLY A 215 1.91 -15.19 -8.27
C GLY A 215 0.38 -15.10 -8.19
N LYS A 216 -0.18 -14.88 -6.99
CA LYS A 216 -1.64 -14.84 -6.78
C LYS A 216 -2.07 -13.62 -5.98
N ILE A 217 -3.35 -13.29 -6.11
CA ILE A 217 -4.05 -12.33 -5.25
C ILE A 217 -5.17 -13.09 -4.55
N ALA A 218 -5.21 -13.02 -3.23
CA ALA A 218 -6.23 -13.66 -2.41
C ALA A 218 -7.14 -12.60 -1.76
N ARG A 219 -8.43 -12.89 -1.69
CA ARG A 219 -9.40 -12.16 -0.89
C ARG A 219 -9.86 -13.04 0.27
N PHE A 220 -9.76 -12.53 1.48
CA PHE A 220 -10.26 -13.15 2.69
C PHE A 220 -11.45 -12.35 3.24
N PHE A 221 -12.41 -13.04 3.85
CA PHE A 221 -13.45 -12.39 4.64
C PHE A 221 -12.87 -11.81 5.94
N PRO A 222 -13.58 -10.87 6.61
CA PRO A 222 -13.14 -10.31 7.89
C PRO A 222 -12.88 -11.36 9.00
N ASP A 223 -13.51 -12.54 8.90
CA ASP A 223 -13.31 -13.66 9.81
C ASP A 223 -12.04 -14.49 9.52
N GLY A 224 -11.31 -14.15 8.45
CA GLY A 224 -10.07 -14.82 8.05
C GLY A 224 -10.27 -15.98 7.07
N SER A 225 -11.51 -16.35 6.74
CA SER A 225 -11.78 -17.41 5.77
C SER A 225 -11.50 -16.93 4.34
N LEU A 226 -10.96 -17.82 3.49
CA LEU A 226 -10.68 -17.51 2.10
C LEU A 226 -12.00 -17.39 1.31
N ASP A 227 -12.27 -16.22 0.73
CA ASP A 227 -13.39 -16.06 -0.22
C ASP A 227 -12.98 -16.58 -1.60
N ARG A 228 -11.88 -16.02 -2.14
CA ARG A 228 -11.39 -16.37 -3.46
C ARG A 228 -9.91 -16.10 -3.62
N MET A 229 -9.31 -16.80 -4.56
CA MET A 229 -7.93 -16.61 -4.96
C MET A 229 -7.88 -16.59 -6.50
N ILE A 230 -7.22 -15.59 -7.06
CA ILE A 230 -7.07 -15.42 -8.50
C ILE A 230 -5.60 -15.44 -8.88
N ASP A 231 -5.31 -15.89 -10.09
CA ASP A 231 -3.99 -15.70 -10.69
C ASP A 231 -3.71 -14.20 -10.85
N ALA A 232 -2.51 -13.77 -10.48
CA ALA A 232 -2.09 -12.42 -10.78
C ALA A 232 -1.68 -12.29 -12.25
N PRO A 233 -1.67 -11.06 -12.81
CA PRO A 233 -1.22 -10.83 -14.19
C PRO A 233 0.27 -11.16 -14.41
N THR A 234 1.06 -11.27 -13.34
CA THR A 234 2.49 -11.60 -13.36
C THR A 234 2.84 -12.54 -12.20
N ASP A 235 4.05 -13.09 -12.21
CA ASP A 235 4.56 -13.99 -11.16
C ASP A 235 4.98 -13.26 -9.86
N MET A 236 5.09 -11.93 -9.88
CA MET A 236 5.53 -11.13 -8.73
C MET A 236 4.60 -9.93 -8.49
N PRO A 237 3.30 -10.15 -8.18
CA PRO A 237 2.41 -9.07 -7.74
C PRO A 237 2.89 -8.55 -6.38
N SER A 238 2.98 -7.23 -6.24
CA SER A 238 3.50 -6.60 -5.03
C SER A 238 2.41 -5.97 -4.18
N CYS A 239 1.53 -5.17 -4.78
CA CYS A 239 0.50 -4.45 -4.02
C CYS A 239 -0.74 -4.18 -4.87
N VAL A 240 -1.85 -3.88 -4.20
CA VAL A 240 -3.17 -3.68 -4.80
C VAL A 240 -3.89 -2.48 -4.22
N ALA A 241 -4.63 -1.76 -5.07
CA ALA A 241 -5.55 -0.72 -4.65
C ALA A 241 -6.75 -0.63 -5.58
N PHE A 242 -7.93 -0.41 -5.00
CA PHE A 242 -9.12 -0.13 -5.78
C PHE A 242 -9.14 1.32 -6.26
N GLY A 243 -9.65 1.54 -7.46
CA GLY A 243 -9.79 2.85 -8.08
C GLY A 243 -10.67 2.80 -9.32
N GLY A 244 -10.50 3.79 -10.20
CA GLY A 244 -11.33 3.94 -11.39
C GLY A 244 -12.76 4.41 -11.07
N PRO A 245 -13.65 4.40 -12.07
CA PRO A 245 -15.07 4.67 -11.87
C PRO A 245 -15.67 3.74 -10.81
N ASP A 246 -16.46 4.29 -9.89
CA ASP A 246 -17.14 3.58 -8.80
C ASP A 246 -16.21 2.73 -7.92
N LEU A 247 -14.90 2.98 -7.96
CA LEU A 247 -13.86 2.19 -7.29
C LEU A 247 -13.91 0.69 -7.62
N ALA A 248 -14.38 0.34 -8.81
CA ALA A 248 -14.61 -1.04 -9.22
C ALA A 248 -13.40 -1.72 -9.90
N THR A 249 -12.33 -0.97 -10.18
CA THR A 249 -11.10 -1.48 -10.79
C THR A 249 -10.07 -1.76 -9.71
N LEU A 250 -9.51 -2.97 -9.69
CA LEU A 250 -8.37 -3.29 -8.83
C LEU A 250 -7.07 -3.08 -9.61
N PHE A 251 -6.31 -2.05 -9.25
CA PHE A 251 -4.96 -1.84 -9.78
C PHE A 251 -3.96 -2.73 -9.05
N VAL A 252 -3.02 -3.29 -9.80
CA VAL A 252 -2.02 -4.25 -9.31
C VAL A 252 -0.63 -3.79 -9.75
N THR A 253 0.22 -3.43 -8.80
CA THR A 253 1.65 -3.23 -9.06
C THR A 253 2.38 -4.57 -9.05
N SER A 254 3.52 -4.63 -9.73
CA SER A 254 4.38 -5.81 -9.75
C SER A 254 5.86 -5.45 -9.76
N ILE A 255 6.71 -6.47 -9.56
CA ILE A 255 8.16 -6.30 -9.44
C ILE A 255 8.84 -6.87 -10.68
N LYS A 256 9.73 -6.10 -11.32
CA LYS A 256 10.65 -6.65 -12.32
C LYS A 256 11.89 -7.24 -11.63
N ASP A 257 12.56 -6.42 -10.84
CA ASP A 257 13.73 -6.76 -10.05
C ASP A 257 13.85 -5.74 -8.91
N SER A 258 13.58 -6.20 -7.69
CA SER A 258 13.61 -5.36 -6.49
C SER A 258 15.01 -4.80 -6.15
N GLY A 259 16.08 -5.29 -6.80
CA GLY A 259 17.46 -4.95 -6.47
C GLY A 259 17.97 -5.60 -5.17
N SER A 260 17.12 -6.38 -4.48
CA SER A 260 17.47 -7.10 -3.25
C SER A 260 18.07 -8.49 -3.50
N GLY A 261 18.02 -8.97 -4.75
CA GLY A 261 18.34 -10.35 -5.11
C GLY A 261 17.28 -11.39 -4.68
N ARG A 262 16.18 -10.96 -4.02
CA ARG A 262 15.15 -11.86 -3.47
C ARG A 262 13.89 -11.92 -4.33
N ALA A 263 13.47 -10.80 -4.90
CA ALA A 263 12.29 -10.71 -5.77
C ALA A 263 12.72 -10.25 -7.17
N ILE A 264 12.76 -11.20 -8.10
CA ILE A 264 13.10 -11.01 -9.52
C ILE A 264 12.08 -11.79 -10.33
N SER A 265 11.30 -11.09 -11.15
CA SER A 265 10.29 -11.70 -12.01
C SER A 265 10.92 -12.36 -13.23
N LYS A 266 10.42 -13.56 -13.56
CA LYS A 266 10.74 -14.26 -14.81
C LYS A 266 9.66 -14.04 -15.87
N HIS A 267 8.52 -13.47 -15.49
CA HIS A 267 7.46 -13.11 -16.41
C HIS A 267 7.92 -11.99 -17.36
N PRO A 268 7.57 -12.02 -18.66
CA PRO A 268 7.92 -10.96 -19.61
C PRO A 268 7.40 -9.60 -19.16
N ASP A 269 6.24 -9.59 -18.49
CA ASP A 269 5.56 -8.37 -18.04
C ASP A 269 5.79 -8.06 -16.56
N GLY A 270 6.79 -8.69 -15.92
CA GLY A 270 7.17 -8.31 -14.56
C GLY A 270 7.46 -6.80 -14.47
N GLY A 271 6.95 -6.14 -13.42
CA GLY A 271 7.08 -4.70 -13.24
C GLY A 271 5.97 -3.87 -13.91
N ILE A 272 5.15 -4.46 -14.77
CA ILE A 272 4.04 -3.73 -15.39
C ILE A 272 2.92 -3.50 -14.37
N LEU A 273 2.31 -2.31 -14.43
CA LEU A 273 1.08 -1.98 -13.71
C LEU A 273 -0.13 -2.54 -14.48
N PHE A 274 -1.01 -3.24 -13.78
CA PHE A 274 -2.22 -3.83 -14.36
C PHE A 274 -3.49 -3.28 -13.71
N ALA A 275 -4.60 -3.41 -14.43
CA ALA A 275 -5.95 -3.21 -13.93
C ALA A 275 -6.74 -4.51 -14.06
N ILE A 276 -7.54 -4.83 -13.05
CA ILE A 276 -8.47 -5.96 -13.03
C ILE A 276 -9.89 -5.45 -12.82
N ASP A 277 -10.76 -5.71 -13.79
CA ASP A 277 -12.17 -5.31 -13.77
C ASP A 277 -13.09 -6.54 -13.66
N GLY A 278 -14.30 -6.33 -13.15
CA GLY A 278 -15.33 -7.39 -13.09
C GLY A 278 -15.17 -8.35 -11.90
N LEU A 279 -14.52 -7.91 -10.82
CA LEU A 279 -14.38 -8.67 -9.57
C LEU A 279 -15.72 -8.80 -8.81
N GLY A 280 -16.68 -7.92 -9.10
CA GLY A 280 -18.01 -7.90 -8.48
C GLY A 280 -18.07 -7.19 -7.13
N VAL A 281 -16.97 -6.55 -6.70
CA VAL A 281 -16.85 -5.72 -5.50
C VAL A 281 -16.06 -4.46 -5.82
N GLY A 282 -16.28 -3.39 -5.06
CA GLY A 282 -15.57 -2.12 -5.19
C GLY A 282 -14.80 -1.76 -3.93
N GLY A 283 -13.88 -0.82 -4.06
CA GLY A 283 -13.10 -0.28 -2.94
C GLY A 283 -13.80 0.81 -2.16
N LEU A 284 -12.99 1.53 -1.38
CA LEU A 284 -13.39 2.66 -0.56
C LEU A 284 -12.52 3.88 -0.90
N PRO A 285 -13.06 5.11 -0.81
CA PRO A 285 -12.24 6.30 -0.95
C PRO A 285 -11.15 6.33 0.12
N GLU A 286 -9.91 6.58 -0.29
CA GLU A 286 -8.78 6.71 0.63
C GLU A 286 -8.81 8.05 1.37
N ALA A 287 -8.44 8.03 2.65
CA ALA A 287 -8.31 9.25 3.46
C ALA A 287 -7.11 10.09 3.01
N ARG A 288 -7.13 11.38 3.33
CA ARG A 288 -6.01 12.29 3.04
C ARG A 288 -5.24 12.58 4.32
N PHE A 289 -3.94 12.79 4.21
CA PHE A 289 -3.14 13.12 5.37
C PHE A 289 -3.61 14.45 5.99
N GLY A 290 -3.84 14.43 7.31
CA GLY A 290 -4.38 15.56 8.07
C GLY A 290 -5.88 15.83 7.83
N GLN A 291 -6.58 14.99 7.06
CA GLN A 291 -8.01 15.09 6.79
C GLN A 291 -8.64 13.69 6.80
N GLY A 292 -9.57 13.41 7.71
CA GLY A 292 -10.29 12.13 7.72
C GLY A 292 -10.94 11.80 6.36
N ALA A 293 -11.28 10.53 6.15
CA ALA A 293 -11.99 10.12 4.94
C ALA A 293 -13.30 10.93 4.77
N VAL A 294 -13.55 11.44 3.56
CA VAL A 294 -14.83 12.10 3.26
C VAL A 294 -15.89 11.02 3.18
N ALA A 295 -16.82 10.99 4.14
CA ALA A 295 -17.98 10.10 4.07
C ALA A 295 -18.72 10.38 2.75
N THR A 296 -18.77 9.40 1.85
CA THR A 296 -19.67 9.44 0.71
C THR A 296 -21.09 9.27 1.24
N ASN A 297 -21.81 10.38 1.42
CA ASN A 297 -23.26 10.35 1.51
C ASN A 297 -23.78 9.80 0.18
N MET A 298 -24.01 8.50 0.10
CA MET A 298 -24.94 7.93 -0.87
C MET A 298 -26.35 8.26 -0.40
N GLU A 299 -26.75 9.52 -0.57
CA GLU A 299 -28.18 9.85 -0.59
C GLU A 299 -28.75 9.33 -1.90
N GLN A 300 -29.76 8.48 -1.73
CA GLN A 300 -30.59 7.89 -2.75
C GLN A 300 -31.14 8.97 -3.69
N THR A 301 -31.02 8.73 -5.00
CA THR A 301 -31.93 9.30 -6.02
C THR A 301 -32.57 8.16 -6.78
#